data_AF-A0A354C112-F1
#
_entry.id   AF-A0A354C112-F1
#
_cell.length_a   1.000
_cell.length_b   1.000
_cell.length_c   1.000
_cell.angle_alpha   90.00
_cell.angle_beta   90.00
_cell.angle_gamma   90.00
#
_symmetry.space_group_name_H-M   'P 1'
#
loop_
_entity.id
_entity.type
_entity.pdbx_description
1 polymer ?
#
loop_
_entity_poly.entity_id
_entity_poly.type
_entity_poly.pdbx_seq_one_letter_code
_entity_poly.pdbx_strand_id
1 'polypeptide(L)' 'MSKIYIVRGIKIMLDRDLAELYGVETKVLKQSVKRNISRFPKDFMFEMSEREHT' A
#
# COMPACT_ATOMS: atom_id res chain seq x y z
N MET A 1 -1.05 7.00 -16.51
CA MET A 1 -1.92 7.67 -15.51
C MET A 1 -1.26 7.51 -14.14
N SER A 2 -1.22 8.57 -13.34
CA SER A 2 -0.55 8.55 -12.03
C SER A 2 -1.34 7.65 -11.06
N LYS A 3 -0.70 6.62 -10.49
CA LYS A 3 -1.31 5.69 -9.51
C LYS A 3 -1.15 6.18 -8.06
N ILE A 4 -0.96 7.49 -7.90
CA ILE A 4 -0.75 8.16 -6.62
C ILE A 4 -2.06 8.86 -6.25
N TYR A 5 -2.62 8.46 -5.12
CA TYR A 5 -3.83 9.03 -4.54
C TYR A 5 -3.46 10.00 -3.42
N ILE A 6 -4.34 10.96 -3.11
CA ILE A 6 -4.17 11.86 -1.97
C ILE A 6 -5.23 11.52 -0.93
N VAL A 7 -4.81 11.04 0.23
CA VAL A 7 -5.69 10.72 1.36
C VAL A 7 -5.18 11.48 2.58
N ARG A 8 -6.06 12.28 3.21
CA ARG A 8 -5.71 13.13 4.36
C ARG A 8 -4.52 14.08 4.11
N GLY A 9 -4.35 14.54 2.87
CA GLY A 9 -3.22 15.38 2.46
C GLY A 9 -1.91 14.63 2.20
N ILE A 10 -1.90 13.31 2.31
CA ILE A 10 -0.74 12.44 2.12
C ILE A 10 -0.86 11.73 0.77
N LYS A 11 0.25 11.68 0.01
CA LYS A 11 0.35 10.90 -1.22
C LYS A 11 0.51 9.42 -0.89
N ILE A 12 -0.40 8.59 -1.38
CA ILE A 12 -0.44 7.15 -1.12
C ILE A 12 -0.50 6.40 -2.46
N MET A 13 -0.06 5.15 -2.48
CA MET A 13 -0.24 4.24 -3.60
C MET A 13 -0.92 2.98 -3.11
N LEU A 14 -1.89 2.47 -3.86
CA LEU A 14 -2.56 1.22 -3.49
C LEU A 14 -1.62 0.04 -3.73
N ASP A 15 -1.79 -1.00 -2.91
CA ASP A 15 -1.05 -2.26 -3.03
C ASP A 15 -1.19 -2.91 -4.41
N ARG A 16 -2.38 -2.82 -5.03
CA ARG A 16 -2.63 -3.29 -6.41
C ARG A 16 -1.76 -2.61 -7.46
N ASP A 17 -1.59 -1.30 -7.30
CA ASP A 17 -0.88 -0.46 -8.25
C ASP A 17 0.62 -0.67 -8.11
N LEU A 18 1.06 -0.85 -6.86
CA LEU A 18 2.43 -1.21 -6.52
C LEU A 18 2.78 -2.62 -7.04
N ALA A 19 1.86 -3.58 -6.90
CA ALA A 19 2.02 -4.94 -7.41
C ALA A 19 2.16 -4.96 -8.93
N GLU A 20 1.32 -4.21 -9.65
CA GLU A 20 1.41 -4.05 -11.10
C GLU A 20 2.71 -3.37 -11.53
N LEU A 21 3.17 -2.35 -10.80
CA LEU A 21 4.44 -1.67 -11.07
C LEU A 21 5.65 -2.62 -10.96
N TYR A 22 5.63 -3.52 -9.98
CA TYR A 22 6.67 -4.53 -9.81
C TYR A 22 6.44 -5.80 -10.64
N GLY A 23 5.33 -5.90 -11.38
CA GLY A 23 4.98 -7.10 -12.15
C GLY A 23 4.75 -8.34 -11.30
N VAL A 24 4.34 -8.16 -10.03
CA VAL A 24 4.09 -9.26 -9.09
C VAL A 24 2.62 -9.34 -8.74
N GLU A 25 2.17 -10.51 -8.29
CA GLU A 25 0.83 -10.62 -7.71
C GLU A 25 0.73 -9.86 -6.39
N THR A 26 -0.42 -9.22 -6.14
CA THR A 26 -0.75 -8.53 -4.88
C THR A 26 -0.57 -9.44 -3.66
N LYS A 27 -0.88 -10.73 -3.79
CA LYS A 27 -0.68 -11.73 -2.73
C LYS A 27 0.80 -11.90 -2.39
N VAL A 28 1.67 -11.97 -3.39
CA VAL A 28 3.12 -12.12 -3.21
C VAL A 28 3.70 -10.86 -2.58
N LEU A 29 3.28 -9.68 -3.05
CA LEU A 29 3.65 -8.39 -2.46
C LEU A 29 3.28 -8.32 -0.98
N LYS A 30 2.02 -8.66 -0.63
CA LYS A 30 1.54 -8.69 0.76
C LYS A 30 2.35 -9.64 1.64
N GLN A 31 2.71 -10.81 1.12
CA GLN A 31 3.53 -11.77 1.87
C GLN A 31 4.94 -11.22 2.12
N SER A 32 5.59 -10.65 1.11
CA SER A 32 6.91 -10.05 1.22
C SER A 32 6.94 -8.89 2.21
N VAL A 33 5.92 -8.04 2.18
CA VAL A 33 5.72 -6.94 3.13
C VAL A 33 5.56 -7.48 4.55
N LYS A 34 4.67 -8.45 4.78
CA LYS A 34 4.47 -9.04 6.11
C LYS A 34 5.73 -9.67 6.69
N ARG A 35 6.52 -10.37 5.87
CA ARG A 35 7.80 -10.97 6.28
C ARG A 35 8.86 -9.94 6.62
N ASN A 36 8.81 -8.76 6.01
CA ASN A 36 9.80 -7.71 6.15
C ASN A 36 9.25 -6.48 6.88
N ILE A 37 8.17 -6.61 7.64
CA ILE A 37 7.45 -5.45 8.20
C ILE A 37 8.35 -4.59 9.11
N SER A 38 9.33 -5.21 9.78
CA SER A 38 10.34 -4.53 10.60
C SER A 38 11.27 -3.60 9.81
N ARG A 39 11.36 -3.77 8.48
CA ARG A 39 12.18 -2.93 7.58
C ARG A 39 11.44 -1.70 7.08
N PHE A 40 10.12 -1.62 7.30
CA PHE A 40 9.31 -0.51 6.85
C PHE A 40 9.04 0.46 8.00
N PRO A 41 9.15 1.78 7.78
CA PRO A 41 8.72 2.78 8.74
C PRO A 41 7.23 2.60 9.09
N LYS A 42 6.84 2.94 10.33
CA LYS A 42 5.44 2.87 10.77
C LYS A 42 4.49 3.73 9.92
N ASP A 43 5.02 4.77 9.29
CA ASP A 43 4.25 5.70 8.46
C ASP A 43 4.17 5.26 6.99
N PHE A 44 4.80 4.14 6.62
CA PHE A 44 4.90 3.68 5.22
C PHE A 44 3.64 2.95 4.74
N MET A 45 2.88 2.37 5.66
CA MET A 45 1.73 1.52 5.36
C MET A 45 0.65 1.80 6.40
N PHE A 46 -0.56 2.08 5.94
CA PHE A 46 -1.72 2.10 6.81
C PHE A 46 -2.82 1.26 6.19
N GLU A 47 -3.55 0.56 7.06
CA GLU A 47 -4.81 -0.06 6.68
C GLU A 47 -5.88 1.03 6.72
N MET A 48 -6.67 1.16 5.67
CA MET A 48 -7.83 2.05 5.71
C MET A 48 -8.73 1.62 6.84
N SER A 49 -9.06 2.54 7.75
CA SER A 49 -10.00 2.24 8.83
C SER A 49 -11.41 2.06 8.26
N GLU A 50 -12.24 1.20 8.86
CA GLU A 50 -13.63 0.99 8.43
C GLU A 50 -14.47 2.28 8.35
N ARG A 51 -14.05 3.36 9.01
CA ARG A 51 -14.71 4.67 8.91
C ARG A 51 -14.56 5.36 7.55
N GLU A 52 -13.68 4.87 6.69
CA GLU A 52 -13.45 5.40 5.34
C GLU A 52 -14.26 4.66 4.27
N HIS A 53 -15.13 3.73 4.67
CA HIS A 53 -16.04 2.96 3.79
C HIS A 53 -17.42 3.63 3.58
N THR A 54 -17.53 4.96 3.64
CA THR A 54 -18.77 5.70 3.35
C THR A 54 -18.54 6.68 2.21
#